data_AF-A0A7Y4UCA1-F1
#
_entry.id   AF-A0A7Y4UCA1-F1
#
_cell.length_a   1.000
_cell.length_b   1.000
_cell.length_c   1.000
_cell.angle_alpha   90.00
_cell.angle_beta   90.00
_cell.angle_gamma   90.00
#
_symmetry.space_group_name_H-M   'P 1'
#
loop_
_entity.id
_entity.type
_entity.pdbx_description
1 polymer ?
#
loop_
_entity_poly.entity_id
_entity_poly.type
_entity_poly.pdbx_seq_one_letter_code
_entity_poly.pdbx_strand_id
1 'polypeptide(L)'
;MKPSKPPFYRQETPDSCVPACLRMVLAGYGLHVSEADLRALCDCTSDGTSALFALDAARHFGFANTSKQTLNLDELAGLTHNGIYPIVFVSLRPIDGRRGAHALVVLEIGTNWITVYDPAQGERLIELETFRVAWRTHYNLAIIVEN
;
A
#
# COMPACT_ATOMS: atom_id res chain seq x y z
N MET A 1 13.43 -3.13 13.08
CA MET A 1 13.23 -4.54 12.69
C MET A 1 13.02 -4.56 11.19
N LYS A 2 13.62 -5.48 10.43
CA LYS A 2 13.39 -5.56 8.98
C LYS A 2 12.12 -6.41 8.74
N PRO A 3 11.11 -5.96 8.00
CA PRO A 3 9.91 -6.77 7.80
C PRO A 3 10.22 -7.95 6.87
N SER A 4 9.49 -9.05 7.03
CA SER A 4 9.43 -10.11 6.02
C SER A 4 8.51 -9.70 4.87
N LYS A 5 8.52 -10.45 3.76
CA LYS A 5 7.49 -10.33 2.72
C LYS A 5 6.11 -10.37 3.41
N PRO A 6 5.24 -9.35 3.21
CA PRO A 6 3.92 -9.31 3.80
C PRO A 6 3.12 -10.58 3.43
N PRO A 7 2.35 -11.17 4.35
CA PRO A 7 1.31 -12.11 3.95
C PRO A 7 0.20 -11.37 3.21
N PHE A 8 -0.46 -12.04 2.26
CA PHE A 8 -1.63 -11.47 1.59
C PHE A 8 -2.87 -11.54 2.48
N TYR A 9 -3.57 -10.41 2.61
CA TYR A 9 -4.92 -10.32 3.18
C TYR A 9 -5.83 -9.59 2.19
N ARG A 10 -6.94 -10.24 1.81
CA ARG A 10 -7.99 -9.63 0.98
C ARG A 10 -8.78 -8.64 1.83
N GLN A 11 -9.12 -7.47 1.25
CA GLN A 11 -10.01 -6.50 1.90
C GLN A 11 -11.38 -7.13 2.22
N GLU A 12 -11.88 -6.89 3.42
CA GLU A 12 -13.15 -7.41 3.91
C GLU A 12 -14.35 -6.57 3.43
N THR A 13 -14.12 -5.31 3.03
CA THR A 13 -15.16 -4.41 2.47
C THR A 13 -14.70 -3.74 1.17
N PRO A 14 -15.60 -3.19 0.33
CA PRO A 14 -15.21 -2.53 -0.93
C PRO A 14 -14.26 -1.33 -0.78
N ASP A 15 -14.35 -0.60 0.33
CA ASP A 15 -13.66 0.70 0.52
C ASP A 15 -12.42 0.62 1.43
N SER A 16 -12.08 -0.58 1.90
CA SER A 16 -11.03 -0.82 2.91
C SER A 16 -9.67 -1.21 2.31
N CYS A 17 -9.39 -0.81 1.07
CA CYS A 17 -8.11 -1.11 0.41
C CYS A 17 -6.90 -0.61 1.22
N VAL A 18 -6.97 0.58 1.83
CA VAL A 18 -5.90 1.13 2.65
C VAL A 18 -5.73 0.37 3.99
N PRO A 19 -6.77 0.13 4.81
CA PRO A 19 -6.69 -0.76 5.97
C PRO A 19 -6.14 -2.15 5.65
N ALA A 20 -6.55 -2.76 4.54
CA ALA A 20 -6.05 -4.06 4.11
C ALA A 20 -4.57 -4.02 3.74
N CYS A 21 -4.12 -3.00 3.00
CA CYS A 21 -2.70 -2.77 2.73
C CYS A 21 -1.88 -2.59 4.02
N LEU A 22 -2.39 -1.78 4.97
CA LEU A 22 -1.75 -1.58 6.25
C LEU A 22 -1.67 -2.89 7.05
N ARG A 23 -2.75 -3.70 7.07
CA ARG A 23 -2.78 -5.03 7.70
C ARG A 23 -1.67 -5.93 7.17
N MET A 24 -1.50 -5.99 5.85
CA MET A 24 -0.45 -6.80 5.22
C MET A 24 0.94 -6.34 5.67
N VAL A 25 1.21 -5.02 5.58
CA VAL A 25 2.52 -4.47 5.93
C VAL A 25 2.83 -4.65 7.42
N LEU A 26 1.90 -4.38 8.33
CA LEU A 26 2.07 -4.61 9.78
C LEU A 26 2.30 -6.08 10.10
N ALA A 27 1.60 -7.00 9.42
CA ALA A 27 1.83 -8.43 9.59
C ALA A 27 3.21 -8.87 9.09
N GLY A 28 3.78 -8.19 8.09
CA GLY A 28 5.18 -8.37 7.67
C GLY A 28 6.19 -7.99 8.77
N TYR A 29 5.80 -7.13 9.71
CA TYR A 29 6.56 -6.82 10.93
C TYR A 29 6.22 -7.75 12.11
N GLY A 30 5.37 -8.78 11.89
CA GLY A 30 4.90 -9.70 12.94
C GLY A 30 3.76 -9.15 13.80
N LEU A 31 3.21 -7.97 13.48
CA LEU A 31 2.06 -7.41 14.18
C LEU A 31 0.77 -7.79 13.45
N HIS A 32 -0.02 -8.68 14.06
CA HIS A 32 -1.30 -9.12 13.53
C HIS A 32 -2.44 -8.31 14.14
N VAL A 33 -3.10 -7.50 13.31
CA VAL A 33 -4.28 -6.70 13.67
C VAL A 33 -5.45 -7.09 12.76
N SER A 34 -6.68 -7.09 13.27
CA SER A 34 -7.85 -7.34 12.45
C SER A 34 -8.09 -6.16 11.48
N GLU A 35 -8.71 -6.42 10.32
CA GLU A 35 -9.08 -5.31 9.42
C GLU A 35 -10.17 -4.43 10.03
N ALA A 36 -11.05 -5.00 10.87
CA ALA A 36 -12.07 -4.23 11.58
C ALA A 36 -11.46 -3.15 12.50
N ASP A 37 -10.43 -3.51 13.27
CA ASP A 37 -9.72 -2.56 14.14
C ASP A 37 -8.97 -1.51 13.30
N LEU A 38 -8.34 -1.93 12.21
CA LEU A 38 -7.65 -1.00 11.31
C LEU A 38 -8.61 -0.06 10.58
N ARG A 39 -9.81 -0.52 10.19
CA ARG A 39 -10.85 0.36 9.63
C ARG A 39 -11.28 1.42 10.64
N ALA A 40 -11.44 1.05 11.91
CA ALA A 40 -11.79 1.99 12.97
C ALA A 40 -10.66 3.01 13.22
N LEU A 41 -9.40 2.57 13.31
CA LEU A 41 -8.25 3.44 13.55
C LEU A 41 -7.93 4.36 12.36
N CYS A 42 -8.17 3.89 11.14
CA CYS A 42 -7.95 4.66 9.92
C CYS A 42 -9.12 5.58 9.55
N ASP A 43 -10.19 5.62 10.35
CA ASP A 43 -11.44 6.33 10.03
C ASP A 43 -11.94 5.99 8.61
N CYS A 44 -12.00 4.69 8.30
CA CYS A 44 -12.38 4.20 6.98
C CYS A 44 -13.89 4.37 6.76
N THR A 45 -14.27 5.13 5.73
CA THR A 45 -15.66 5.37 5.33
C THR A 45 -15.94 4.76 3.95
N SER A 46 -17.16 4.98 3.42
CA SER A 46 -17.50 4.63 2.04
C SER A 46 -16.72 5.42 0.99
N ASP A 47 -16.08 6.53 1.37
CA ASP A 47 -15.19 7.29 0.48
C ASP A 47 -13.73 6.77 0.52
N GLY A 48 -13.48 5.74 1.32
CA GLY A 48 -12.18 5.14 1.54
C GLY A 48 -11.48 5.70 2.78
N THR A 49 -10.15 5.80 2.71
CA THR A 49 -9.30 6.20 3.84
C THR A 49 -8.24 7.19 3.37
N SER A 50 -8.06 8.28 4.12
CA SER A 50 -6.96 9.22 3.91
C SER A 50 -5.62 8.60 4.25
N ALA A 51 -4.58 8.88 3.46
CA ALA A 51 -3.21 8.46 3.76
C ALA A 51 -2.72 8.93 5.15
N LEU A 52 -3.23 10.06 5.65
CA LEU A 52 -2.87 10.58 6.97
C LEU A 52 -3.43 9.72 8.11
N PHE A 53 -4.65 9.20 7.99
CA PHE A 53 -5.20 8.33 9.03
C PHE A 53 -4.51 6.96 9.07
N ALA A 54 -4.11 6.43 7.91
CA ALA A 54 -3.28 5.22 7.85
C ALA A 54 -1.89 5.44 8.50
N LEU A 55 -1.32 6.63 8.32
CA LEU A 55 -0.07 7.04 8.96
C LEU A 55 -0.22 7.06 10.49
N ASP A 56 -1.28 7.70 10.99
CA ASP A 56 -1.54 7.81 12.42
C ASP A 56 -1.89 6.44 13.05
N ALA A 57 -2.62 5.58 12.34
CA ALA A 57 -2.89 4.21 12.75
C ALA A 57 -1.61 3.37 12.87
N ALA A 58 -0.69 3.47 11.90
CA ALA A 58 0.60 2.79 12.00
C ALA A 58 1.41 3.27 13.21
N ARG A 59 1.46 4.59 13.43
CA ARG A 59 2.15 5.20 14.58
C ARG A 59 1.54 4.81 15.91
N HIS A 60 0.22 4.64 15.99
CA HIS A 60 -0.47 4.13 17.16
C HIS A 60 0.08 2.76 17.62
N PHE A 61 0.53 1.93 16.67
CA PHE A 61 1.14 0.63 16.95
C PHE A 61 2.66 0.66 17.18
N GLY A 62 3.27 1.84 17.30
CA GLY A 62 4.70 2.00 17.57
C GLY A 62 5.59 2.21 16.35
N PHE A 63 5.01 2.28 15.14
CA PHE A 63 5.74 2.61 13.91
C PHE A 63 5.92 4.12 13.75
N ALA A 64 6.64 4.73 14.70
CA ALA A 64 6.74 6.19 14.86
C ALA A 64 7.30 6.90 13.62
N ASN A 65 8.25 6.26 12.93
CA ASN A 65 8.90 6.79 11.73
C ASN A 65 8.08 6.58 10.45
N THR A 66 6.88 6.00 10.53
CA THR A 66 5.99 5.91 9.37
C THR A 66 5.83 7.29 8.75
N SER A 67 5.95 7.37 7.43
CA SER A 67 5.93 8.62 6.67
C SER A 67 5.13 8.49 5.38
N LYS A 68 4.62 9.64 4.92
CA LYS A 68 3.98 9.80 3.61
C LYS A 68 4.97 10.54 2.71
N GLN A 69 5.34 9.94 1.58
CA GLN A 69 6.36 10.47 0.68
C GLN A 69 5.86 10.52 -0.76
N THR A 70 6.39 11.47 -1.53
CA THR A 70 6.30 11.47 -3.00
C THR A 70 7.61 10.91 -3.50
N LEU A 71 7.55 9.78 -4.20
CA LEU A 71 8.73 9.05 -4.64
C LEU A 71 8.84 9.02 -6.17
N ASN A 72 10.01 8.68 -6.68
CA ASN A 72 10.21 8.20 -8.04
C ASN A 72 10.34 6.66 -8.08
N LEU A 73 10.43 6.07 -9.28
CA LEU A 73 10.49 4.61 -9.43
C LEU A 73 11.79 4.01 -8.85
N ASP A 74 12.91 4.71 -8.95
CA ASP A 74 14.20 4.21 -8.46
C ASP A 74 14.22 4.19 -6.92
N GLU A 75 13.65 5.22 -6.28
CA GLU A 75 13.46 5.26 -4.82
C GLU A 75 12.53 4.14 -4.36
N LEU A 76 11.40 3.95 -5.05
CA LEU A 76 10.45 2.87 -4.75
C LEU A 76 11.10 1.49 -4.90
N ALA A 77 11.91 1.29 -5.95
CA ALA A 77 12.67 0.07 -6.16
C ALA A 77 13.70 -0.15 -5.05
N GLY A 78 14.44 0.90 -4.66
CA GLY A 78 15.40 0.86 -3.56
C GLY A 78 14.76 0.44 -2.23
N LEU A 79 13.55 0.91 -1.93
CA LEU A 79 12.79 0.47 -0.74
C LEU A 79 12.51 -1.04 -0.79
N THR A 80 11.97 -1.54 -1.91
CA THR A 80 11.67 -2.99 -2.04
C THR A 80 12.92 -3.88 -2.00
N HIS A 81 14.04 -3.43 -2.59
CA HIS A 81 15.33 -4.12 -2.51
C HIS A 81 15.83 -4.20 -1.06
N ASN A 82 15.60 -3.13 -0.29
CA ASN A 82 15.89 -3.08 1.14
C ASN A 82 14.84 -3.80 1.99
N GLY A 83 13.91 -4.54 1.39
CA GLY A 83 12.88 -5.29 2.09
C GLY A 83 11.87 -4.41 2.82
N ILE A 84 11.66 -3.18 2.36
CA ILE A 84 10.55 -2.32 2.78
C ILE A 84 9.45 -2.46 1.74
N TYR A 85 8.18 -2.50 2.17
CA TYR A 85 7.03 -2.77 1.31
C TYR A 85 6.05 -1.58 1.31
N PRO A 86 6.25 -0.57 0.43
CA PRO A 86 5.47 0.66 0.46
C PRO A 86 4.02 0.43 0.04
N ILE A 87 3.11 1.21 0.64
CA ILE A 87 1.71 1.28 0.23
C ILE A 87 1.56 2.46 -0.74
N VAL A 88 1.18 2.21 -1.99
CA VAL A 88 1.06 3.23 -3.04
C VAL A 88 -0.39 3.48 -3.41
N PHE A 89 -0.69 4.71 -3.84
CA PHE A 89 -2.03 5.12 -4.28
C PHE A 89 -2.07 5.27 -5.79
N VAL A 90 -3.02 4.61 -6.45
CA VAL A 90 -3.09 4.57 -7.92
C VAL A 90 -4.50 4.83 -8.42
N SER A 91 -4.62 5.34 -9.65
CA SER A 91 -5.89 5.26 -10.37
C SER A 91 -6.01 3.88 -11.02
N LEU A 92 -7.17 3.25 -10.91
CA LEU A 92 -7.43 1.98 -11.61
C LEU A 92 -7.54 2.16 -13.14
N ARG A 93 -7.79 3.38 -13.63
CA ARG A 93 -8.13 3.60 -15.05
C ARG A 93 -7.03 3.15 -16.01
N PRO A 94 -5.74 3.44 -15.78
CA PRO A 94 -4.68 2.91 -16.64
C PRO A 94 -4.46 1.40 -16.47
N ILE A 95 -4.77 0.84 -15.30
CA ILE A 95 -4.49 -0.56 -14.95
C ILE A 95 -5.52 -1.52 -15.54
N ASP A 96 -6.82 -1.23 -15.36
CA ASP A 96 -7.91 -2.13 -15.77
C ASP A 96 -9.11 -1.39 -16.41
N GLY A 97 -8.98 -0.09 -16.67
CA GLY A 97 -10.03 0.73 -17.27
C GLY A 97 -11.08 1.22 -16.29
N ARG A 98 -11.05 0.82 -15.01
CA ARG A 98 -12.05 1.22 -14.01
C ARG A 98 -11.76 2.61 -13.44
N ARG A 99 -12.81 3.32 -13.04
CA ARG A 99 -12.66 4.60 -12.32
C ARG A 99 -12.51 4.33 -10.83
N GLY A 100 -11.73 5.17 -10.17
CA GLY A 100 -11.51 5.09 -8.72
C GLY A 100 -10.03 5.20 -8.35
N ALA A 101 -9.80 5.69 -7.15
CA ALA A 101 -8.52 5.59 -6.46
C ALA A 101 -8.44 4.22 -5.78
N HIS A 102 -7.24 3.67 -5.69
CA HIS A 102 -6.99 2.38 -5.03
C HIS A 102 -5.63 2.39 -4.33
N ALA A 103 -5.46 1.51 -3.35
CA ALA A 103 -4.19 1.31 -2.66
C ALA A 103 -3.63 -0.08 -2.97
N LEU A 104 -2.31 -0.16 -3.17
CA LEU A 104 -1.58 -1.39 -3.45
C LEU A 104 -0.37 -1.49 -2.51
N VAL A 105 0.06 -2.71 -2.17
CA VAL A 105 1.37 -2.93 -1.53
C VAL A 105 2.36 -3.33 -2.61
N VAL A 106 3.47 -2.60 -2.74
CA VAL A 106 4.52 -2.95 -3.70
C VAL A 106 5.42 -4.02 -3.12
N LEU A 107 5.61 -5.12 -3.85
CA LEU A 107 6.42 -6.27 -3.44
C LEU A 107 7.80 -6.26 -4.10
N GLU A 108 7.85 -5.97 -5.39
CA GLU A 108 9.07 -5.99 -6.18
C GLU A 108 8.90 -5.11 -7.42
N ILE A 109 9.97 -4.43 -7.83
CA ILE A 109 10.03 -3.70 -9.10
C ILE A 109 11.13 -4.33 -9.96
N GLY A 110 10.73 -4.88 -11.10
CA GLY A 110 11.62 -5.35 -12.15
C GLY A 110 11.77 -4.33 -13.27
N THR A 111 12.44 -4.72 -14.35
CA THR A 111 12.73 -3.81 -15.49
C THR A 111 11.47 -3.32 -16.20
N ASN A 112 10.51 -4.21 -16.46
CA ASN A 112 9.30 -3.91 -17.24
C ASN A 112 8.00 -4.14 -16.46
N TRP A 113 8.10 -4.69 -15.25
CA TRP A 113 6.95 -5.14 -14.47
C TRP A 113 7.13 -4.76 -13.01
N ILE A 114 6.01 -4.52 -12.34
CA ILE A 114 5.92 -4.36 -10.90
C ILE A 114 5.01 -5.45 -10.34
N THR A 115 5.47 -6.11 -9.28
CA THR A 115 4.68 -7.09 -8.52
C THR A 115 4.07 -6.38 -7.32
N VAL A 116 2.75 -6.48 -7.18
CA VAL A 116 1.99 -5.83 -6.09
C VAL A 116 1.04 -6.81 -5.44
N TYR A 117 0.68 -6.55 -4.18
CA TYR A 117 -0.61 -6.99 -3.66
C TYR A 117 -1.66 -5.94 -3.92
N ASP A 118 -2.70 -6.36 -4.64
CA ASP A 118 -3.95 -5.67 -4.76
C ASP A 118 -4.92 -6.26 -3.74
N PRO A 119 -5.36 -5.50 -2.72
CA PRO A 119 -6.22 -6.02 -1.67
C PRO A 119 -7.57 -6.58 -2.20
N ALA A 120 -8.00 -6.16 -3.40
CA ALA A 120 -9.21 -6.66 -4.04
C ALA A 120 -8.96 -7.89 -4.94
N GLN A 121 -7.71 -8.17 -5.35
CA GLN A 121 -7.44 -9.15 -6.42
C GLN A 121 -6.32 -10.15 -6.12
N GLY A 122 -5.51 -9.96 -5.08
CA GLY A 122 -4.37 -10.84 -4.80
C GLY A 122 -3.05 -10.28 -5.32
N GLU A 123 -2.08 -11.18 -5.53
CA GLU A 123 -0.82 -10.83 -6.17
C GLU A 123 -1.07 -10.52 -7.66
N ARG A 124 -0.54 -9.39 -8.13
CA ARG A 124 -0.66 -8.96 -9.52
C ARG A 124 0.69 -8.57 -10.07
N LEU A 125 0.88 -8.87 -11.35
CA LEU A 125 1.96 -8.35 -12.16
C LEU A 125 1.38 -7.25 -13.07
N ILE A 126 1.89 -6.03 -12.97
CA ILE A 126 1.43 -4.86 -13.74
C ILE A 126 2.61 -4.35 -14.56
N GLU A 127 2.37 -3.98 -15.82
CA GLU A 127 3.41 -3.36 -16.64
C GLU A 127 3.88 -2.06 -15.97
N LEU A 128 5.19 -1.87 -15.87
CA LEU A 128 5.77 -0.77 -15.10
C LEU A 128 5.33 0.61 -15.62
N GLU A 129 5.20 0.77 -16.94
CA GLU A 129 4.75 2.04 -17.53
C GLU A 129 3.27 2.30 -17.22
N THR A 130 2.43 1.27 -17.30
CA THR A 130 1.03 1.34 -16.90
C THR A 130 0.89 1.73 -15.43
N PHE A 131 1.66 1.10 -14.54
CA PHE A 131 1.72 1.48 -13.12
C PHE A 131 2.19 2.93 -12.94
N ARG A 132 3.25 3.36 -13.65
CA ARG A 132 3.80 4.71 -13.56
C ARG A 132 2.75 5.78 -13.90
N VAL A 133 1.96 5.55 -14.95
CA VAL A 133 0.85 6.44 -15.32
C VAL A 133 -0.21 6.46 -14.22
N ALA A 134 -0.59 5.29 -13.70
CA ALA A 134 -1.59 5.16 -12.65
C ALA A 134 -1.18 5.85 -11.34
N TRP A 135 0.06 5.66 -10.89
CA TRP A 135 0.62 6.21 -9.67
C TRP A 135 0.82 7.73 -9.74
N ARG A 136 1.21 8.26 -10.92
CA ARG A 136 1.34 9.71 -11.14
C ARG A 136 0.05 10.49 -10.92
N THR A 137 -1.11 9.89 -11.19
CA THR A 137 -2.41 10.55 -10.93
C THR A 137 -2.64 10.86 -9.45
N HIS A 138 -1.89 10.19 -8.56
CA HIS A 138 -1.85 10.45 -7.12
C HIS A 138 -0.49 11.01 -6.69
N TYR A 139 0.18 11.79 -7.53
CA TYR A 139 1.43 12.51 -7.19
C TYR A 139 2.55 11.59 -6.70
N ASN A 140 2.60 10.36 -7.23
CA ASN A 140 3.52 9.30 -6.83
C ASN A 140 3.55 9.09 -5.31
N LEU A 141 2.38 9.15 -4.67
CA LEU A 141 2.25 9.04 -3.23
C LEU A 141 2.51 7.61 -2.75
N ALA A 142 3.32 7.48 -1.71
CA ALA A 142 3.55 6.25 -0.97
C ALA A 142 3.46 6.49 0.54
N ILE A 143 3.03 5.48 1.29
CA ILE A 143 3.24 5.36 2.73
C ILE A 143 4.35 4.35 2.95
N ILE A 144 5.31 4.72 3.78
CA ILE A 144 6.41 3.86 4.20
C ILE A 144 6.23 3.62 5.70
N VAL A 145 6.02 2.35 6.07
CA VAL A 145 5.81 1.94 7.46
C VAL A 145 7.13 1.52 8.07
N GLU A 146 7.57 2.25 9.09
CA GLU A 146 8.87 2.09 9.76
C GLU A 146 8.77 2.41 11.26
N ASN A 147 9.56 1.68 12.06
CA ASN A 147 9.72 1.93 13.50
C ASN A 147 10.68 3.07 13.76
#